data_AF-A0A1E5Q4B2-F1
#
_entry.id   AF-A0A1E5Q4B2-F1
#
_cell.length_a   1.000
_cell.length_b   1.000
_cell.length_c   1.000
_cell.angle_alpha   90.00
_cell.angle_beta   90.00
_cell.angle_gamma   90.00
#
_symmetry.space_group_name_H-M   'P 1'
#
loop_
_entity.id
_entity.type
_entity.pdbx_description
1 polymer ?
#
loop_
_entity_poly.entity_id
_entity_poly.type
_entity_poly.pdbx_seq_one_letter_code
_entity_poly.pdbx_strand_id
1 'polypeptide(L)' 'MALHTGLKFKTSTSISTIEDWLESNCKGEWDVEIEAISTALQQKSVAVYFESEADRDAFKAIYKDLK' A
#
# COMPACT_ATOMS: atom_id res chain seq x y z
N MET A 1 4.15 18.40 -0.53
CA MET A 1 4.48 18.11 -1.94
C MET A 1 3.34 17.29 -2.55
N ALA A 2 3.28 17.07 -3.87
CA ALA A 2 2.20 16.27 -4.47
C ALA A 2 2.58 14.77 -4.47
N LEU A 3 1.75 13.94 -3.85
CA LEU A 3 1.82 12.48 -3.95
C LEU A 3 1.52 12.08 -5.40
N HIS A 4 2.56 11.87 -6.21
CA HIS A 4 2.40 11.65 -7.66
C HIS A 4 2.18 10.18 -8.01
N THR A 5 2.50 9.24 -7.11
CA THR A 5 2.61 7.83 -7.45
C THR A 5 1.81 6.95 -6.48
N GLY A 6 0.67 6.43 -6.96
CA GLY A 6 -0.21 5.57 -6.17
C GLY A 6 -0.26 4.13 -6.68
N LEU A 7 -0.38 3.18 -5.77
CA LEU A 7 -0.51 1.76 -6.05
C LEU A 7 -1.79 1.24 -5.39
N LYS A 8 -2.74 0.82 -6.23
CA LYS A 8 -4.01 0.22 -5.80
C LYS A 8 -3.92 -1.29 -5.90
N PHE A 9 -4.20 -2.00 -4.82
CA PHE A 9 -4.12 -3.45 -4.77
C PHE A 9 -5.18 -4.05 -3.85
N LYS A 10 -5.43 -5.34 -4.04
CA LYS A 10 -6.40 -6.10 -3.27
C LYS A 10 -5.65 -7.07 -2.38
N THR A 11 -5.71 -6.89 -1.08
CA THR A 11 -5.04 -7.76 -0.13
C THR A 11 -6.02 -8.34 0.87
N SER A 12 -5.80 -9.59 1.27
CA SER A 12 -6.47 -10.17 2.44
C SER A 12 -5.72 -9.83 3.74
N THR A 13 -4.52 -9.23 3.62
CA THR A 13 -3.65 -8.84 4.74
C THR A 13 -4.18 -7.60 5.45
N SER A 14 -3.91 -7.51 6.74
CA SER A 14 -4.27 -6.35 7.56
C SER A 14 -3.54 -5.09 7.11
N ILE A 15 -4.27 -3.97 7.05
CA ILE A 15 -3.71 -2.65 6.75
C ILE A 15 -2.63 -2.27 7.75
N SER A 16 -2.73 -2.69 9.01
CA SER A 16 -1.71 -2.43 10.03
C SER A 16 -0.33 -2.97 9.65
N THR A 17 -0.25 -4.12 8.95
CA THR A 17 1.04 -4.64 8.46
C THR A 17 1.60 -3.80 7.31
N ILE A 18 0.72 -3.20 6.52
CA ILE A 18 1.09 -2.30 5.43
C ILE A 18 1.61 -0.99 6.02
N GLU A 19 0.89 -0.40 6.98
CA GLU A 19 1.29 0.82 7.68
C GLU A 19 2.62 0.65 8.40
N ASP A 20 2.84 -0.45 9.12
CA ASP A 20 4.11 -0.75 9.80
C ASP A 20 5.29 -0.84 8.82
N TRP A 21 5.07 -1.47 7.67
CA TRP A 21 6.08 -1.54 6.62
C TRP A 21 6.36 -0.17 6.01
N LEU A 22 5.32 0.61 5.74
CA LEU A 22 5.42 1.96 5.20
C LEU A 22 6.15 2.88 6.17
N GLU A 23 5.82 2.83 7.45
CA GLU A 23 6.52 3.61 8.48
C GLU A 23 8.02 3.24 8.57
N SER A 24 8.36 1.97 8.39
CA SER A 24 9.74 1.49 8.45
C SER A 24 10.54 1.72 7.16
N ASN A 25 9.90 1.74 5.99
CA ASN A 25 10.57 1.80 4.68
C ASN A 25 10.40 3.12 3.94
N CYS A 26 9.28 3.81 4.10
CA CYS A 26 9.07 5.12 3.49
C CYS A 26 9.88 6.18 4.19
N LYS A 27 10.72 6.86 3.40
CA LYS A 27 11.49 8.03 3.86
C LYS A 27 10.73 9.34 3.69
N GLY A 28 9.72 9.37 2.82
CA GLY A 28 8.88 10.54 2.53
C GLY A 28 7.44 10.39 3.00
N GLU A 29 6.59 11.34 2.64
CA GLU A 29 5.15 11.26 2.90
C GLU A 29 4.51 10.10 2.12
N TRP A 30 3.63 9.38 2.80
CA TRP A 30 2.81 8.31 2.25
C TRP A 30 1.38 8.45 2.75
N ASP A 31 0.43 7.96 1.97
CA ASP A 31 -0.99 8.00 2.30
C ASP A 31 -1.64 6.65 1.95
N VAL A 32 -2.43 6.10 2.87
CA VAL A 32 -3.11 4.82 2.68
C VAL A 32 -4.60 5.05 2.70
N GLU A 33 -5.25 4.77 1.58
CA GLU A 33 -6.69 4.88 1.39
C GLU A 33 -7.31 3.50 1.21
N ILE A 34 -8.32 3.18 2.02
CA ILE A 34 -9.04 1.90 1.92
C ILE A 34 -10.28 2.14 1.06
N GLU A 35 -10.23 1.75 -0.21
CA GLU A 35 -11.35 1.99 -1.13
C GLU A 35 -12.51 1.01 -0.92
N ALA A 36 -12.24 -0.25 -0.55
CA ALA A 36 -13.31 -1.23 -0.36
C ALA A 36 -12.91 -2.39 0.54
N ILE A 37 -13.78 -2.79 1.46
CA ILE A 37 -13.64 -4.03 2.23
C ILE A 37 -14.69 -5.00 1.70
N SER A 38 -14.28 -5.99 0.90
CA SER A 38 -15.17 -7.07 0.48
C SER A 38 -15.28 -8.08 1.62
N THR A 39 -16.31 -7.90 2.45
CA THR A 39 -16.66 -8.85 3.54
C THR A 39 -16.92 -10.26 3.03
N ALA A 40 -17.39 -10.42 1.79
CA ALA A 40 -17.66 -11.72 1.17
C ALA A 40 -16.38 -12.51 0.81
N LEU A 41 -15.27 -11.83 0.51
CA LEU A 41 -14.02 -12.45 0.06
C LEU A 41 -12.88 -12.30 1.08
N GLN A 42 -13.14 -11.66 2.23
CA GLN A 42 -12.11 -11.18 3.17
C GLN A 42 -10.99 -10.36 2.48
N GLN A 43 -11.27 -9.80 1.31
CA GLN A 43 -10.31 -9.03 0.53
C GLN A 43 -10.60 -7.54 0.68
N LYS A 44 -9.57 -6.78 1.03
CA LYS A 44 -9.60 -5.33 1.14
C LYS A 44 -8.87 -4.73 -0.05
N SER A 45 -9.54 -3.87 -0.79
CA SER A 45 -8.92 -2.97 -1.75
C SER A 45 -8.31 -1.81 -0.98
N VAL A 46 -6.99 -1.70 -1.07
CA VAL A 46 -6.19 -0.64 -0.46
C VAL A 46 -5.42 0.08 -1.56
N ALA A 47 -5.44 1.39 -1.51
CA ALA A 47 -4.69 2.30 -2.35
C ALA A 47 -3.60 2.95 -1.50
N VAL A 48 -2.35 2.82 -1.89
CA VAL A 48 -1.23 3.46 -1.18
C VAL A 48 -0.60 4.47 -2.11
N TYR A 49 -0.62 5.73 -1.72
CA TYR A 49 0.00 6.84 -2.43
C TYR A 49 1.33 7.17 -1.78
N PHE A 50 2.35 7.34 -2.61
CA PHE A 50 3.71 7.62 -2.21
C PHE A 50 4.13 8.96 -2.80
N GLU A 51 4.99 9.67 -2.08
CA GLU A 51 5.70 10.82 -2.63
C GLU A 51 6.76 10.38 -3.65
N SER A 52 7.49 9.29 -3.35
CA SER A 52 8.62 8.81 -4.15
C SER A 52 8.35 7.50 -4.87
N GLU A 53 8.80 7.40 -6.12
CA GLU A 53 8.67 6.17 -6.91
C GLU A 53 9.51 5.01 -6.38
N ALA A 54 10.60 5.31 -5.65
CA ALA A 54 11.43 4.29 -5.00
C ALA A 54 10.65 3.51 -3.93
N ASP A 55 9.86 4.22 -3.12
CA ASP A 55 9.00 3.59 -2.11
C ASP A 55 7.91 2.75 -2.75
N ARG A 56 7.30 3.25 -3.84
CA ARG A 56 6.34 2.48 -4.64
C ARG A 56 6.97 1.19 -5.17
N ASP A 57 8.19 1.25 -5.72
CA ASP A 57 8.82 0.08 -6.33
C ASP A 57 9.21 -0.97 -5.28
N ALA A 58 9.70 -0.54 -4.12
CA ALA A 58 9.94 -1.41 -2.97
C ALA A 58 8.65 -2.08 -2.48
N PHE A 59 7.57 -1.32 -2.34
CA PHE A 59 6.26 -1.84 -1.94
C PHE A 59 5.73 -2.85 -2.98
N LYS A 60 5.84 -2.49 -4.25
CA LYS A 60 5.43 -3.34 -5.38
C LYS A 60 6.23 -4.64 -5.42
N ALA A 61 7.53 -4.61 -5.10
CA ALA A 61 8.38 -5.81 -5.08
C ALA A 61 7.91 -6.81 -4.02
N ILE A 62 7.64 -6.34 -2.79
CA ILE A 62 7.12 -7.20 -1.71
C ILE A 62 5.72 -7.71 -2.04
N TYR A 63 4.86 -6.84 -2.58
CA TYR A 63 3.52 -7.27 -2.98
C TYR A 63 3.54 -8.30 -4.12
N LYS A 64 4.48 -8.19 -5.06
CA LYS A 64 4.64 -9.16 -6.14
C LYS A 64 5.11 -10.53 -5.63
N ASP A 65 5.83 -10.57 -4.50
CA ASP A 65 6.27 -11.79 -3.82
C ASP A 65 5.15 -12.45 -2.99
N LEU A 66 4.20 -11.65 -2.49
CA LEU A 66 3.01 -12.12 -1.75
C LEU A 66 1.91 -12.78 -2.62
N LYS A 67 2.14 -12.96 -3.94
CA LYS A 67 1.16 -13.48 -4.90
C LYS A 67 1.27 -14.98 -5.14
#